data_AF-A0A534SS63-F1
#
_entry.id   AF-A0A534SS63-F1
#
_cell.length_a   1.000
_cell.length_b   1.000
_cell.length_c   1.000
_cell.angle_alpha   90.00
_cell.angle_beta   90.00
_cell.angle_gamma   90.00
#
_symmetry.space_group_name_H-M   'P 1'
#
loop_
_entity.id
_entity.type
_entity.pdbx_description
1 polymer ?
#
loop_
_entity_poly.entity_id
_entity_poly.type
_entity_poly.pdbx_seq_one_letter_code
_entity_poly.pdbx_strand_id
1 'polypeptide(L)'
;MAGRSINGALRFILGVLGWGALWGAAMGLCLFAPRLLQDHHADPSTALGWLTFAAVLLGVFGAIGALCSLLAALIVVGWQVGRRRLYRDVGWTVGLTMGALLPPVYLAAAAAVESGTFKHVVSAKHYARYAPAAIGAYLVFCVVLRLAYGWVLGRRARPPTTSLAVGLAATALAGAAVLPLRVSIPARPESPSATTLIARPGATGGAPPLLFVGLDGGNWETLEPMLARGALPTFGRFVSEGIRGDMQAAWPPYWSVPAWAAILTAHSPEENGVFGDMMVEVPGLPDLVAPTDVDLLLDPFFLLEFTLSDWGVVHIRHPPRRALHSPPVWEMLSRAGVETGVIRFDFTYPAGDEAEFVVSSWAGRDTWQLGSSRPARGPDIATAAARRAGLLAPFSDDEPPDARLLAELLPRVDRPPPADAVVNPINVLRIAVEIDRRTLESAERLIHVRPELPVLAVYLPGFDKVCHAFWQYRFPEDYGAMRPAAEDSAELGPVVDRYLAFVDRTLGRLIAAYGQVPNVIVLSDHGFEANLTHPMWRGWHSARGILIAAGPSFPHRDAPLAVSYYDVVPTVTDVMGFAAPAGMRGSSLLRR
;
A
#
# COMPACT_ATOMS: atom_id res chain seq x y z
N MET A 1 49.21 0.97 31.57
CA MET A 1 48.93 -0.21 30.72
C MET A 1 47.51 -0.26 30.15
N ALA A 2 46.48 0.30 30.81
CA ALA A 2 45.09 0.31 30.32
C ALA A 2 44.88 1.00 28.95
N GLY A 3 45.54 2.13 28.66
CA GLY A 3 45.37 2.87 27.40
C GLY A 3 45.87 2.15 26.13
N ARG A 4 46.84 1.22 26.23
CA ARG A 4 47.30 0.42 25.08
C ARG A 4 46.31 -0.70 24.70
N SER A 5 45.58 -1.23 25.69
CA SER A 5 44.56 -2.26 25.49
C SER A 5 43.31 -1.70 24.81
N ILE A 6 42.89 -0.49 25.23
CA ILE A 6 41.70 0.19 24.67
C ILE A 6 41.93 0.55 23.20
N ASN A 7 43.10 1.10 22.86
CA ASN A 7 43.44 1.44 21.47
C ASN A 7 43.51 0.21 20.55
N GLY A 8 43.95 -0.94 21.06
CA GLY A 8 43.97 -2.20 20.32
C GLY A 8 42.58 -2.75 20.05
N ALA A 9 41.71 -2.76 21.06
CA ALA A 9 40.32 -3.20 20.94
C ALA A 9 39.53 -2.30 19.98
N LEU A 10 39.69 -0.97 20.09
CA LEU A 10 39.03 -0.02 19.21
C LEU A 10 39.45 -0.21 17.75
N ARG A 11 40.75 -0.38 17.48
CA ARG A 11 41.24 -0.67 16.12
C ARG A 11 40.69 -1.97 15.56
N PHE A 12 40.55 -3.00 16.39
CA PHE A 12 39.95 -4.26 15.97
C PHE A 12 38.47 -4.09 15.62
N ILE A 13 37.70 -3.40 16.46
CA ILE A 13 36.27 -3.12 16.22
C ILE A 13 36.10 -2.31 14.93
N LEU A 14 36.87 -1.23 14.75
CA LEU A 14 36.84 -0.44 13.51
C LEU A 14 37.22 -1.26 12.28
N GLY A 15 38.18 -2.18 12.42
CA GLY A 15 38.55 -3.12 11.36
C GLY A 15 37.42 -4.09 11.01
N VAL A 16 36.73 -4.64 12.01
CA VAL A 16 35.54 -5.51 11.83
C VAL A 16 34.43 -4.75 11.10
N LEU A 17 34.08 -3.56 11.60
CA LEU A 17 33.05 -2.71 10.99
C LEU A 17 33.41 -2.34 9.54
N GLY A 18 34.68 -2.01 9.27
CA GLY A 18 35.15 -1.70 7.93
C GLY A 18 35.05 -2.89 6.97
N TRP A 19 35.40 -4.10 7.42
CA TRP A 19 35.21 -5.31 6.61
C TRP A 19 33.74 -5.64 6.40
N GLY A 20 32.92 -5.49 7.43
CA GLY A 20 31.47 -5.62 7.35
C GLY A 20 30.87 -4.69 6.32
N ALA A 21 31.26 -3.41 6.35
CA ALA A 21 30.78 -2.41 5.41
C ALA A 21 31.17 -2.71 3.97
N LEU A 22 32.43 -3.11 3.72
CA LEU A 22 32.90 -3.44 2.37
C LEU A 22 32.20 -4.67 1.79
N TRP A 23 32.03 -5.74 2.57
CA TRP A 23 31.28 -6.92 2.13
C TRP A 23 29.79 -6.62 1.97
N GLY A 24 29.20 -5.89 2.92
CA GLY A 24 27.82 -5.44 2.86
C GLY A 24 27.55 -4.66 1.58
N ALA A 25 28.35 -3.63 1.29
CA ALA A 25 28.30 -2.86 0.07
C ALA A 25 28.41 -3.71 -1.20
N ALA A 26 29.43 -4.58 -1.27
CA ALA A 26 29.68 -5.41 -2.45
C ALA A 26 28.53 -6.40 -2.72
N MET A 27 28.10 -7.14 -1.69
CA MET A 27 27.02 -8.12 -1.80
C MET A 27 25.67 -7.43 -1.99
N GLY A 28 25.42 -6.35 -1.26
CA GLY A 28 24.21 -5.55 -1.32
C GLY A 28 23.94 -5.03 -2.72
N LEU A 29 24.89 -4.29 -3.32
CA LEU A 29 24.73 -3.74 -4.67
C LEU A 29 24.67 -4.84 -5.75
N CYS A 30 25.37 -5.95 -5.56
CA CYS A 30 25.36 -7.03 -6.55
C CYS A 30 24.16 -7.98 -6.43
N LEU A 31 23.55 -8.15 -5.26
CA LEU A 31 22.53 -9.18 -5.04
C LEU A 31 21.17 -8.58 -4.69
N PHE A 32 21.14 -7.59 -3.78
CA PHE A 32 19.91 -7.08 -3.18
C PHE A 32 19.39 -5.82 -3.87
N ALA A 33 20.27 -4.93 -4.34
CA ALA A 33 19.86 -3.66 -4.96
C ALA A 33 18.83 -3.80 -6.10
N PRO A 34 18.96 -4.73 -7.06
CA PRO A 34 17.97 -4.86 -8.12
C PRO A 34 16.60 -5.28 -7.58
N ARG A 35 16.58 -6.18 -6.60
CA ARG A 35 15.34 -6.65 -5.98
C ARG A 35 14.68 -5.54 -5.18
N LEU A 36 15.46 -4.81 -4.38
CA LEU A 36 14.98 -3.66 -3.62
C LEU A 36 14.40 -2.58 -4.56
N LEU A 37 15.11 -2.22 -5.64
CA LEU A 37 14.60 -1.24 -6.61
C LEU A 37 13.34 -1.71 -7.33
N GLN A 38 13.22 -3.02 -7.61
CA GLN A 38 12.01 -3.60 -8.20
C GLN A 38 10.83 -3.57 -7.24
N ASP A 39 11.01 -4.00 -5.99
CA ASP A 39 9.92 -4.06 -5.00
C ASP A 39 9.45 -2.66 -4.58
N HIS A 40 10.34 -1.67 -4.63
CA HIS A 40 9.99 -0.26 -4.43
C HIS A 40 9.51 0.45 -5.71
N HIS A 41 9.46 -0.23 -6.86
CA HIS A 41 9.12 0.37 -8.18
C HIS A 41 9.89 1.67 -8.47
N ALA A 42 11.17 1.72 -8.11
CA ALA A 42 11.99 2.91 -8.27
C ALA A 42 12.17 3.25 -9.76
N ASP A 43 11.84 4.49 -10.14
CA ASP A 43 12.05 5.01 -11.51
C ASP A 43 13.10 6.15 -11.54
N PRO A 44 14.40 5.82 -11.43
CA PRO A 44 15.47 6.76 -11.72
C PRO A 44 15.58 7.00 -13.24
N SER A 45 14.74 7.90 -13.75
CA SER A 45 14.71 8.30 -15.16
C SER A 45 15.93 9.13 -15.61
N THR A 46 16.84 9.50 -14.69
CA THR A 46 18.04 10.30 -15.00
C THR A 46 19.33 9.64 -14.52
N ALA A 47 20.45 9.94 -15.19
CA ALA A 47 21.77 9.48 -14.77
C ALA A 47 22.13 9.95 -13.34
N LEU A 48 21.73 11.18 -12.98
CA LEU A 48 21.87 11.69 -11.62
C LEU A 48 21.03 10.87 -10.63
N GLY A 49 19.78 10.53 -10.97
CA GLY A 49 18.94 9.66 -10.17
C GLY A 49 19.59 8.30 -9.89
N TRP A 50 20.14 7.66 -10.92
CA TRP A 50 20.88 6.40 -10.78
C TRP A 50 22.09 6.51 -9.86
N LEU A 51 22.87 7.58 -10.00
CA LEU A 51 24.03 7.84 -9.12
C LEU A 51 23.59 8.06 -7.67
N THR A 52 22.52 8.82 -7.44
CA THR A 52 21.98 9.06 -6.10
C THR A 52 21.49 7.76 -5.46
N PHE A 53 20.71 6.93 -6.18
CA PHE A 53 20.29 5.62 -5.67
C PHE A 53 21.48 4.73 -5.35
N ALA A 54 22.44 4.60 -6.27
CA ALA A 54 23.63 3.79 -6.04
C ALA A 54 24.40 4.25 -4.79
N ALA A 55 24.54 5.57 -4.58
CA ALA A 55 25.21 6.13 -3.40
C ALA A 55 24.45 5.86 -2.09
N VAL A 56 23.12 6.03 -2.08
CA VAL A 56 22.27 5.72 -0.93
C VAL A 56 22.34 4.24 -0.59
N LEU A 57 22.17 3.38 -1.59
CA LEU A 57 22.24 1.92 -1.43
C LEU A 57 23.62 1.47 -0.94
N LEU A 58 24.70 2.04 -1.48
CA LEU A 58 26.06 1.79 -0.99
C LEU A 58 26.18 2.08 0.51
N GLY A 59 25.63 3.22 0.97
CA GLY A 59 25.61 3.62 2.36
C GLY A 59 24.79 2.67 3.24
N VAL A 60 23.56 2.34 2.81
CA VAL A 60 22.64 1.45 3.54
C VAL A 60 23.23 0.04 3.67
N PHE A 61 23.67 -0.56 2.57
CA PHE A 61 24.29 -1.88 2.60
C PHE A 61 25.58 -1.91 3.41
N GLY A 62 26.38 -0.84 3.34
CA GLY A 62 27.57 -0.68 4.18
C GLY A 62 27.22 -0.63 5.67
N ALA A 63 26.20 0.13 6.05
CA ALA A 63 25.76 0.23 7.44
C ALA A 63 25.22 -1.10 7.98
N ILE A 64 24.34 -1.77 7.23
CA ILE A 64 23.79 -3.07 7.62
C ILE A 64 24.90 -4.13 7.71
N GLY A 65 25.82 -4.16 6.74
CA GLY A 65 26.97 -5.06 6.77
C GLY A 65 27.88 -4.82 7.96
N ALA A 66 28.12 -3.55 8.32
CA ALA A 66 28.88 -3.18 9.51
C ALA A 66 28.18 -3.66 10.79
N LEU A 67 26.86 -3.46 10.94
CA LEU A 67 26.11 -3.95 12.09
C LEU A 67 26.14 -5.48 12.19
N CYS A 68 25.90 -6.19 11.10
CA CYS A 68 25.98 -7.66 11.05
C CYS A 68 27.38 -8.17 11.41
N SER A 69 28.43 -7.42 11.02
CA SER A 69 29.82 -7.83 11.30
C SER A 69 30.16 -7.85 12.79
N LEU A 70 29.45 -7.09 13.63
CA LEU A 70 29.63 -7.15 15.09
C LEU A 70 29.22 -8.52 15.64
N LEU A 71 28.10 -9.08 15.18
CA LEU A 71 27.65 -10.42 15.54
C LEU A 71 28.59 -11.49 14.96
N ALA A 72 29.00 -11.34 13.69
CA ALA A 72 29.96 -12.24 13.07
C ALA A 72 31.32 -12.24 13.80
N ALA A 73 31.76 -11.10 14.34
CA ALA A 73 33.02 -11.00 15.07
C ALA A 73 33.01 -11.80 16.38
N LEU A 74 31.86 -11.95 17.04
CA LEU A 74 31.73 -12.80 18.22
C LEU A 74 32.06 -14.26 17.88
N ILE A 75 31.65 -14.73 16.70
CA ILE A 75 31.97 -16.07 16.20
C ILE A 75 33.49 -16.20 15.94
N VAL A 76 34.10 -15.20 15.29
CA VAL A 76 35.53 -15.20 14.98
C VAL A 76 36.40 -15.16 16.24
N VAL A 77 36.05 -14.32 17.23
CA VAL A 77 36.76 -14.22 18.50
C VAL A 77 36.53 -15.48 19.34
N GLY A 78 35.29 -15.97 19.44
CA GLY A 78 34.95 -17.19 20.17
C GLY A 78 35.69 -18.41 19.64
N TRP A 79 35.81 -18.54 18.31
CA TRP A 79 36.59 -19.61 17.68
C TRP A 79 38.09 -19.54 18.05
N GLN A 80 38.67 -18.34 18.03
CA GLN A 80 40.07 -18.13 18.41
C GLN A 80 40.32 -18.52 19.88
N VAL A 81 39.43 -18.09 20.79
CA VAL A 81 39.50 -18.39 22.22
C VAL A 81 39.35 -19.89 22.46
N GLY A 82 38.35 -20.53 21.84
CA GLY A 82 38.09 -21.96 21.98
C GLY A 82 39.24 -22.83 21.46
N ARG A 83 39.87 -22.45 20.33
CA ARG A 83 41.02 -23.17 19.76
C ARG A 83 42.35 -22.86 20.45
N ARG A 84 42.41 -21.84 21.31
CA ARG A 84 43.63 -21.32 21.96
C ARG A 84 44.78 -21.10 20.97
N ARG A 85 44.47 -20.67 19.74
CA ARG A 85 45.44 -20.44 18.67
C ARG A 85 45.23 -19.08 18.04
N LEU A 86 46.30 -18.32 17.89
CA LEU A 86 46.28 -17.04 17.20
C LEU A 86 46.19 -17.24 15.68
N TYR A 87 45.50 -16.33 15.01
CA TYR A 87 45.45 -16.31 13.56
C TYR A 87 46.82 -15.93 12.97
N ARG A 88 47.20 -16.61 11.87
CA ARG A 88 48.46 -16.34 11.15
C ARG A 88 48.52 -14.96 10.52
N ASP A 89 47.36 -14.41 10.20
CA ASP A 89 47.16 -13.06 9.68
C ASP A 89 45.76 -12.60 10.08
N VAL A 90 45.67 -11.70 11.05
CA VAL A 90 44.37 -11.25 11.58
C VAL A 90 43.58 -10.51 10.50
N GLY A 91 44.25 -9.70 9.67
CA GLY A 91 43.59 -8.88 8.66
C GLY A 91 42.92 -9.72 7.56
N TRP A 92 43.66 -10.64 6.96
CA TRP A 92 43.11 -11.54 5.93
C TRP A 92 42.12 -12.56 6.50
N THR A 93 42.33 -13.02 7.74
CA THR A 93 41.39 -13.95 8.39
C THR A 93 40.07 -13.27 8.67
N VAL A 94 40.07 -12.11 9.34
CA VAL A 94 38.85 -11.35 9.63
C VAL A 94 38.19 -10.94 8.31
N GLY A 95 38.94 -10.37 7.36
CA GLY A 95 38.40 -9.90 6.09
C GLY A 95 37.64 -10.97 5.31
N LEU A 96 38.20 -12.16 5.09
CA LEU A 96 37.50 -13.21 4.34
C LEU A 96 36.43 -13.93 5.17
N THR A 97 36.64 -14.10 6.47
CA THR A 97 35.63 -14.75 7.34
C THR A 97 34.40 -13.88 7.50
N MET A 98 34.53 -12.54 7.50
CA MET A 98 33.37 -11.65 7.47
C MET A 98 32.51 -11.88 6.23
N GLY A 99 33.11 -12.01 5.04
CA GLY A 99 32.36 -12.33 3.82
C GLY A 99 31.58 -13.64 3.93
N ALA A 100 32.17 -14.66 4.54
CA ALA A 100 31.51 -15.96 4.74
C ALA A 100 30.39 -15.91 5.80
N LEU A 101 30.54 -15.10 6.86
CA LEU A 101 29.60 -15.04 7.98
C LEU A 101 28.47 -14.03 7.78
N LEU A 102 28.64 -13.00 6.95
CA LEU A 102 27.61 -11.98 6.72
C LEU A 102 26.27 -12.59 6.26
N PRO A 103 26.23 -13.47 5.23
CA PRO A 103 24.95 -14.02 4.75
C PRO A 103 24.14 -14.78 5.80
N PRO A 104 24.70 -15.77 6.55
CA PRO A 104 23.91 -16.47 7.57
C PRO A 104 23.56 -15.57 8.76
N VAL A 105 24.39 -14.59 9.13
CA VAL A 105 24.05 -13.62 10.19
C VAL A 105 22.89 -12.72 9.74
N TYR A 106 22.92 -12.24 8.49
CA TYR A 106 21.84 -11.44 7.92
C TYR A 106 20.53 -12.23 7.89
N LEU A 107 20.54 -13.46 7.37
CA LEU A 107 19.35 -14.33 7.33
C LEU A 107 18.83 -14.66 8.72
N ALA A 108 19.72 -14.86 9.71
CA ALA A 108 19.31 -15.07 11.10
C ALA A 108 18.66 -13.81 11.70
N ALA A 109 19.18 -12.61 11.37
CA ALA A 109 18.58 -11.35 11.79
C ALA A 109 17.19 -11.16 11.15
N ALA A 110 17.04 -11.42 9.85
CA ALA A 110 15.74 -11.37 9.16
C ALA A 110 14.73 -12.36 9.76
N ALA A 111 15.12 -13.62 9.95
CA ALA A 111 14.27 -14.62 10.59
C ALA A 111 13.90 -14.24 12.04
N ALA A 112 14.79 -13.56 12.76
CA ALA A 112 14.49 -13.04 14.10
C ALA A 112 13.50 -11.86 14.05
N VAL A 113 13.56 -11.01 13.03
CA VAL A 113 12.55 -9.95 12.80
C VAL A 113 11.19 -10.59 12.52
N GLU A 114 11.09 -11.50 11.55
CA GLU A 114 9.82 -12.19 11.26
C GLU A 114 9.28 -12.95 12.48
N SER A 115 10.13 -13.74 13.14
CA SER A 115 9.70 -14.52 14.30
C SER A 115 9.36 -13.62 15.49
N GLY A 116 10.01 -12.47 15.64
CA GLY A 116 9.69 -11.49 16.68
C GLY A 116 8.30 -10.88 16.48
N THR A 117 8.01 -10.51 15.23
CA THR A 117 6.75 -9.86 14.81
C THR A 117 5.59 -10.85 14.73
N PHE A 118 5.81 -12.04 14.14
CA PHE A 118 4.76 -12.98 13.76
C PHE A 118 4.76 -14.30 14.56
N LYS A 119 5.69 -14.46 15.51
CA LYS A 119 5.91 -15.71 16.29
C LYS A 119 6.36 -16.92 15.47
N HIS A 120 6.51 -16.78 14.16
CA HIS A 120 7.07 -17.77 13.24
C HIS A 120 7.66 -17.07 12.02
N VAL A 121 8.44 -17.78 11.21
CA VAL A 121 9.05 -17.26 9.97
C VAL A 121 8.07 -17.52 8.82
N VAL A 122 7.31 -16.50 8.43
CA VAL A 122 6.20 -16.56 7.47
C VAL A 122 6.73 -16.86 6.07
N SER A 123 7.82 -16.19 5.68
CA SER A 123 8.44 -16.30 4.36
C SER A 123 9.20 -17.62 4.12
N ALA A 124 9.48 -18.39 5.17
CA ALA A 124 10.30 -19.60 5.08
C ALA A 124 9.73 -20.60 4.07
N LYS A 125 8.39 -20.70 3.96
CA LYS A 125 7.72 -21.55 2.98
C LYS A 125 7.97 -21.10 1.54
N HIS A 126 7.99 -19.79 1.29
CA HIS A 126 8.27 -19.22 -0.04
C HIS A 126 9.68 -19.60 -0.51
N TYR A 127 10.66 -19.49 0.39
CA TYR A 127 12.06 -19.75 0.08
C TYR A 127 12.49 -21.22 0.18
N ALA A 128 11.69 -22.09 0.81
CA ALA A 128 12.01 -23.51 0.98
C ALA A 128 12.33 -24.21 -0.36
N ARG A 129 11.61 -23.85 -1.44
CA ARG A 129 11.85 -24.42 -2.78
C ARG A 129 13.19 -24.04 -3.40
N TYR A 130 13.78 -22.91 -2.99
CA TYR A 130 15.06 -22.41 -3.48
C TYR A 130 16.23 -22.68 -2.54
N ALA A 131 15.94 -23.10 -1.30
CA ALA A 131 16.94 -23.29 -0.25
C ALA A 131 18.11 -24.21 -0.65
N PRO A 132 17.91 -25.36 -1.32
CA PRO A 132 19.04 -26.23 -1.70
C PRO A 132 20.03 -25.55 -2.64
N ALA A 133 19.52 -24.81 -3.65
CA ALA A 133 20.36 -24.09 -4.60
C ALA A 133 21.10 -22.93 -3.93
N ALA A 134 20.41 -22.17 -3.08
CA ALA A 134 21.01 -21.07 -2.31
C ALA A 134 22.11 -21.56 -1.36
N ILE A 135 21.87 -22.68 -0.65
CA ILE A 135 22.87 -23.32 0.22
C ILE A 135 24.06 -23.79 -0.62
N GLY A 136 23.83 -24.43 -1.77
CA GLY A 136 24.89 -24.87 -2.67
C GLY A 136 25.78 -23.71 -3.15
N ALA A 137 25.16 -22.62 -3.61
CA ALA A 137 25.88 -21.40 -4.02
C ALA A 137 26.69 -20.79 -2.87
N TYR A 138 26.11 -20.74 -1.67
CA TYR A 138 26.79 -20.28 -0.46
C TYR A 138 28.00 -21.15 -0.09
N LEU A 139 27.87 -22.47 -0.14
CA LEU A 139 28.98 -23.39 0.14
C LEU A 139 30.12 -23.24 -0.88
N VAL A 140 29.79 -23.11 -2.17
CA VAL A 140 30.79 -22.83 -3.21
C VAL A 140 31.50 -21.50 -2.94
N PHE A 141 30.76 -20.46 -2.57
CA PHE A 141 31.32 -19.17 -2.18
C PHE A 141 32.29 -19.30 -0.98
N CYS A 142 31.92 -20.04 0.06
CA CYS A 142 32.82 -20.33 1.20
C CYS A 142 34.08 -21.09 0.77
N VAL A 143 33.97 -22.05 -0.16
CA VAL A 143 35.13 -22.76 -0.71
C VAL A 143 36.06 -21.79 -1.46
N VAL A 144 35.52 -20.91 -2.29
CA VAL A 144 36.31 -19.88 -3.01
C VAL A 144 37.05 -18.98 -2.03
N LEU A 145 36.39 -18.49 -0.98
CA LEU A 145 37.04 -17.68 0.06
C LEU A 145 38.14 -18.46 0.79
N ARG A 146 37.93 -19.76 1.05
CA ARG A 146 38.93 -20.62 1.70
C ARG A 146 40.15 -20.86 0.82
N LEU A 147 39.94 -21.05 -0.50
CA LEU A 147 41.00 -21.20 -1.48
C LEU A 147 41.80 -19.89 -1.62
N ALA A 148 41.11 -18.74 -1.69
CA ALA A 148 41.75 -17.43 -1.69
C ALA A 148 42.62 -17.22 -0.44
N TYR A 149 42.11 -17.56 0.75
CA TYR A 149 42.90 -17.51 1.99
C TYR A 149 44.16 -18.39 1.94
N GLY A 150 44.01 -19.62 1.44
CA GLY A 150 45.12 -20.56 1.29
C GLY A 150 46.18 -20.04 0.32
N TRP A 151 45.75 -19.50 -0.81
CA TRP A 151 46.61 -18.92 -1.83
C TRP A 151 47.38 -17.69 -1.32
N VAL A 152 46.71 -16.78 -0.61
CA VAL A 152 47.35 -15.59 -0.01
C VAL A 152 48.41 -16.01 1.02
N LEU A 153 48.08 -16.93 1.92
CA LEU A 153 49.02 -17.38 2.95
C LEU A 153 50.16 -18.25 2.41
N GLY A 154 50.00 -18.86 1.23
CA GLY A 154 51.04 -19.60 0.54
C GLY A 154 52.08 -18.74 -0.18
N ARG A 155 51.82 -17.43 -0.35
CA ARG A 155 52.76 -16.51 -1.02
C ARG A 155 53.92 -16.13 -0.10
N ARG A 156 55.13 -16.09 -0.67
CA ARG A 156 56.36 -15.62 0.01
C ARG A 156 56.26 -14.15 0.43
N ALA A 157 55.74 -13.29 -0.46
CA ALA A 157 55.37 -11.91 -0.17
C ALA A 157 53.85 -11.79 -0.18
N ARG A 158 53.24 -11.60 0.99
CA ARG A 158 51.78 -11.52 1.12
C ARG A 158 51.30 -10.17 0.58
N PRO A 159 50.24 -10.15 -0.25
CA PRO A 159 49.61 -8.89 -0.63
C PRO A 159 49.05 -8.19 0.62
N PRO A 160 49.07 -6.84 0.65
CA PRO A 160 48.45 -6.10 1.72
C PRO A 160 46.93 -6.34 1.72
N THR A 161 46.31 -6.26 2.89
CA THR A 161 44.85 -6.40 3.02
C THR A 161 44.08 -5.32 2.25
N THR A 162 44.72 -4.18 1.96
CA THR A 162 44.17 -3.15 1.08
C THR A 162 43.81 -3.69 -0.30
N SER A 163 44.47 -4.74 -0.81
CA SER A 163 44.09 -5.36 -2.08
C SER A 163 42.70 -6.02 -2.02
N LEU A 164 42.34 -6.66 -0.89
CA LEU A 164 40.99 -7.18 -0.70
C LEU A 164 39.98 -6.04 -0.59
N ALA A 165 40.30 -4.99 0.17
CA ALA A 165 39.43 -3.83 0.32
C ALA A 165 39.15 -3.14 -1.02
N VAL A 166 40.19 -2.94 -1.85
CA VAL A 166 40.06 -2.40 -3.22
C VAL A 166 39.22 -3.32 -4.10
N GLY A 167 39.41 -4.64 -4.02
CA GLY A 167 38.60 -5.60 -4.77
C GLY A 167 37.11 -5.55 -4.40
N LEU A 168 36.79 -5.45 -3.11
CA LEU A 168 35.41 -5.31 -2.63
C LEU A 168 34.79 -3.98 -3.06
N ALA A 169 35.53 -2.88 -2.91
CA ALA A 169 35.09 -1.57 -3.38
C ALA A 169 34.84 -1.56 -4.90
N ALA A 170 35.75 -2.15 -5.68
CA ALA A 170 35.58 -2.29 -7.13
C ALA A 170 34.37 -3.16 -7.48
N THR A 171 34.10 -4.23 -6.71
CA THR A 171 32.91 -5.08 -6.88
C THR A 171 31.63 -4.30 -6.59
N ALA A 172 31.60 -3.52 -5.51
CA ALA A 172 30.48 -2.65 -5.16
C ALA A 172 30.22 -1.62 -6.28
N LEU A 173 31.27 -0.93 -6.75
CA LEU A 173 31.18 0.04 -7.84
C LEU A 173 30.73 -0.60 -9.16
N ALA A 174 31.22 -1.79 -9.48
CA ALA A 174 30.77 -2.54 -10.66
C ALA A 174 29.28 -2.92 -10.52
N GLY A 175 28.86 -3.40 -9.35
CA GLY A 175 27.46 -3.69 -9.02
C GLY A 175 26.57 -2.47 -9.23
N ALA A 176 26.98 -1.30 -8.71
CA ALA A 176 26.29 -0.03 -8.92
C ALA A 176 26.21 0.37 -10.41
N ALA A 177 27.33 0.26 -11.14
CA ALA A 177 27.40 0.67 -12.54
C ALA A 177 26.51 -0.18 -13.46
N VAL A 178 26.24 -1.44 -13.10
CA VAL A 178 25.36 -2.33 -13.88
C VAL A 178 23.91 -2.32 -13.42
N LEU A 179 23.54 -1.58 -12.36
CA LEU A 179 22.13 -1.50 -11.90
C LEU A 179 21.15 -1.10 -13.01
N PRO A 180 21.43 -0.08 -13.87
CA PRO A 180 20.51 0.29 -14.94
C PRO A 180 20.27 -0.82 -15.96
N LEU A 181 21.20 -1.77 -16.09
CA LEU A 181 21.08 -2.91 -17.00
C LEU A 181 20.32 -4.09 -16.38
N ARG A 182 20.17 -4.11 -15.05
CA ARG A 182 19.56 -5.19 -14.29
C ARG A 182 18.14 -4.89 -13.82
N VAL A 183 17.78 -3.62 -13.78
CA VAL A 183 16.43 -3.16 -13.45
C VAL A 183 15.78 -2.70 -14.75
N SER A 184 14.82 -3.48 -15.24
CA SER A 184 13.99 -3.08 -16.36
C SER A 184 13.02 -2.00 -15.88
N ILE A 185 13.24 -0.75 -16.27
CA ILE A 185 12.23 0.30 -16.15
C ILE A 185 11.33 0.14 -17.38
N PRO A 186 10.03 -0.21 -17.21
CA PRO A 186 9.10 -0.22 -18.33
C PRO A 186 9.15 1.14 -19.02
N ALA A 187 9.25 1.16 -20.35
CA ALA A 187 9.16 2.42 -21.09
C ALA A 187 7.83 3.07 -20.70
N ARG A 188 7.90 4.26 -20.08
CA ARG A 188 6.72 5.03 -19.74
C ARG A 188 5.96 5.26 -21.04
N PRO A 189 4.77 4.68 -21.24
CA PRO A 189 3.96 5.09 -22.37
C PRO A 189 3.81 6.61 -22.25
N GLU A 190 3.94 7.35 -23.35
CA GLU A 190 3.62 8.77 -23.32
C GLU A 190 2.28 8.89 -22.61
N SER A 191 2.26 9.52 -21.42
CA SER A 191 1.00 9.78 -20.69
C SER A 191 0.05 10.27 -21.75
N PRO A 192 -1.15 9.66 -21.92
CA PRO A 192 -2.09 10.16 -22.91
C PRO A 192 -2.36 11.61 -22.56
N SER A 193 -1.63 12.47 -23.26
CA SER A 193 -1.60 13.89 -23.07
C SER A 193 -3.01 14.33 -23.39
N ALA A 194 -3.69 14.85 -22.37
CA ALA A 194 -4.89 15.65 -22.52
C ALA A 194 -5.87 15.11 -23.59
N THR A 195 -6.32 13.85 -23.48
CA THR A 195 -7.42 13.44 -24.37
C THR A 195 -8.67 14.18 -23.95
N THR A 196 -8.94 15.29 -24.64
CA THR A 196 -10.14 16.09 -24.46
C THR A 196 -11.35 15.21 -24.68
N LEU A 197 -12.26 15.15 -23.70
CA LEU A 197 -13.52 14.45 -23.87
C LEU A 197 -14.31 15.12 -25.01
N ILE A 198 -14.76 14.32 -25.96
CA ILE A 198 -15.53 14.80 -27.11
C ILE A 198 -17.00 14.65 -26.76
N ALA A 199 -17.74 15.77 -26.70
CA ALA A 199 -19.18 15.74 -26.49
C ALA A 199 -19.88 14.98 -27.62
N ARG A 200 -20.90 14.17 -27.30
CA ARG A 200 -21.64 13.42 -28.31
C ARG A 200 -22.59 14.32 -29.09
N PRO A 201 -22.72 14.11 -30.42
CA PRO A 201 -23.72 14.81 -31.23
C PRO A 201 -25.12 14.59 -30.65
N GLY A 202 -25.87 15.67 -30.43
CA GLY A 202 -27.24 15.61 -29.90
C GLY A 202 -27.37 15.62 -28.37
N ALA A 203 -26.26 15.68 -27.62
CA ALA A 203 -26.28 15.96 -26.18
C ALA A 203 -26.57 17.47 -25.94
N THR A 204 -27.78 17.92 -26.24
CA THR A 204 -28.19 19.35 -26.15
C THR A 204 -29.04 19.66 -24.92
N GLY A 205 -28.90 18.88 -23.85
CA GLY A 205 -29.49 19.13 -22.53
C GLY A 205 -28.50 18.74 -21.43
N GLY A 206 -28.58 19.37 -20.24
CA GLY A 206 -27.75 18.97 -19.11
C GLY A 206 -28.06 17.53 -18.70
N ALA A 207 -27.06 16.66 -18.72
CA ALA A 207 -27.22 15.29 -18.24
C ALA A 207 -27.72 15.30 -16.78
N PRO A 208 -28.58 14.34 -16.36
CA PRO A 208 -28.95 14.22 -14.95
C PRO A 208 -27.68 14.11 -14.09
N PRO A 209 -27.66 14.71 -12.89
CA PRO A 209 -26.48 14.70 -12.01
C PRO A 209 -25.98 13.28 -11.75
N LEU A 210 -24.67 13.12 -11.58
CA LEU A 210 -24.06 11.84 -11.25
C LEU A 210 -23.51 11.85 -9.82
N LEU A 211 -23.94 10.89 -9.02
CA LEU A 211 -23.32 10.50 -7.76
C LEU A 211 -22.47 9.25 -7.97
N PHE A 212 -21.15 9.40 -7.90
CA PHE A 212 -20.17 8.32 -8.00
C PHE A 212 -19.66 7.95 -6.61
N VAL A 213 -19.96 6.75 -6.13
CA VAL A 213 -19.65 6.29 -4.76
C VAL A 213 -18.67 5.13 -4.81
N GLY A 214 -17.46 5.34 -4.31
CA GLY A 214 -16.55 4.24 -4.02
C GLY A 214 -16.85 3.66 -2.63
N LEU A 215 -17.32 2.42 -2.58
CA LEU A 215 -17.52 1.65 -1.35
C LEU A 215 -16.40 0.61 -1.26
N ASP A 216 -15.34 0.95 -0.54
CA ASP A 216 -14.15 0.10 -0.43
C ASP A 216 -14.49 -1.27 0.17
N GLY A 217 -13.98 -2.34 -0.45
CA GLY A 217 -14.22 -3.71 0.00
C GLY A 217 -15.66 -4.22 -0.15
N GLY A 218 -16.55 -3.47 -0.82
CA GLY A 218 -17.94 -3.88 -1.07
C GLY A 218 -18.02 -5.25 -1.77
N ASN A 219 -18.85 -6.16 -1.26
CA ASN A 219 -18.93 -7.54 -1.76
C ASN A 219 -20.36 -8.10 -1.69
N TRP A 220 -20.70 -8.98 -2.63
CA TRP A 220 -22.03 -9.59 -2.71
C TRP A 220 -22.30 -10.57 -1.56
N GLU A 221 -21.25 -11.20 -1.02
CA GLU A 221 -21.31 -12.13 0.11
C GLU A 221 -21.94 -11.51 1.37
N THR A 222 -21.75 -10.20 1.58
CA THR A 222 -22.39 -9.44 2.67
C THR A 222 -23.70 -8.77 2.22
N LEU A 223 -23.75 -8.22 1.00
CA LEU A 223 -24.92 -7.50 0.48
C LEU A 223 -26.13 -8.41 0.22
N GLU A 224 -25.95 -9.56 -0.44
CA GLU A 224 -27.07 -10.42 -0.86
C GLU A 224 -27.92 -10.92 0.31
N PRO A 225 -27.35 -11.45 1.42
CA PRO A 225 -28.15 -11.87 2.56
C PRO A 225 -28.92 -10.73 3.21
N MET A 226 -28.45 -9.48 3.08
CA MET A 226 -29.12 -8.30 3.58
C MET A 226 -30.24 -7.81 2.65
N LEU A 227 -29.99 -7.84 1.34
CA LEU A 227 -30.99 -7.53 0.31
C LEU A 227 -32.17 -8.51 0.38
N ALA A 228 -31.88 -9.81 0.50
CA ALA A 228 -32.91 -10.86 0.56
C ALA A 228 -33.91 -10.70 1.72
N ARG A 229 -33.51 -10.02 2.81
CA ARG A 229 -34.36 -9.75 3.98
C ARG A 229 -34.86 -8.29 4.04
N GLY A 230 -34.65 -7.50 3.00
CA GLY A 230 -35.10 -6.11 2.92
C GLY A 230 -34.38 -5.14 3.87
N ALA A 231 -33.16 -5.46 4.30
CA ALA A 231 -32.41 -4.64 5.27
C ALA A 231 -31.65 -3.45 4.64
N LEU A 232 -31.56 -3.41 3.30
CA LEU A 232 -30.87 -2.38 2.53
C LEU A 232 -31.83 -1.78 1.49
N PRO A 233 -32.79 -0.92 1.90
CA PRO A 233 -33.82 -0.41 0.98
C PRO A 233 -33.25 0.43 -0.16
N THR A 234 -32.17 1.19 0.06
CA THR A 234 -31.57 2.04 -0.97
C THR A 234 -30.86 1.19 -2.02
N PHE A 235 -29.97 0.30 -1.60
CA PHE A 235 -29.30 -0.66 -2.49
C PHE A 235 -30.30 -1.62 -3.15
N GLY A 236 -31.32 -2.06 -2.42
CA GLY A 236 -32.39 -2.92 -2.94
C GLY A 236 -33.11 -2.27 -4.11
N ARG A 237 -33.48 -1.00 -3.98
CA ARG A 237 -34.06 -0.23 -5.08
C ARG A 237 -33.12 -0.15 -6.27
N PHE A 238 -31.85 0.18 -6.05
CA PHE A 238 -30.87 0.31 -7.13
C PHE A 238 -30.64 -0.99 -7.90
N VAL A 239 -30.57 -2.12 -7.19
CA VAL A 239 -30.46 -3.44 -7.81
C VAL A 239 -31.74 -3.80 -8.58
N SER A 240 -32.91 -3.38 -8.11
CA SER A 240 -34.19 -3.70 -8.77
C SER A 240 -34.55 -2.80 -9.96
N GLU A 241 -33.94 -1.63 -10.07
CA GLU A 241 -34.27 -0.63 -11.11
C GLU A 241 -33.12 -0.40 -12.10
N GLY A 242 -31.90 -0.88 -11.79
CA GLY A 242 -30.68 -0.54 -12.52
C GLY A 242 -29.90 -1.75 -13.01
N ILE A 243 -28.58 -1.56 -13.11
CA ILE A 243 -27.61 -2.56 -13.52
C ILE A 243 -26.90 -3.08 -12.28
N ARG A 244 -26.99 -4.40 -12.10
CA ARG A 244 -26.14 -5.16 -11.18
C ARG A 244 -24.88 -5.64 -11.92
N GLY A 245 -23.72 -5.51 -11.28
CA GLY A 245 -22.45 -5.97 -11.83
C GLY A 245 -21.58 -6.69 -10.80
N ASP A 246 -20.85 -7.69 -11.28
CA ASP A 246 -19.81 -8.41 -10.55
C ASP A 246 -18.46 -7.80 -10.95
N MET A 247 -17.93 -6.93 -10.10
CA MET A 247 -16.62 -6.32 -10.32
C MET A 247 -15.53 -7.35 -10.03
N GLN A 248 -14.61 -7.51 -10.98
CA GLN A 248 -13.48 -8.42 -10.84
C GLN A 248 -12.19 -7.63 -10.65
N ALA A 249 -11.57 -7.79 -9.48
CA ALA A 249 -10.26 -7.25 -9.21
C ALA A 249 -9.25 -7.81 -10.20
N ALA A 250 -8.46 -6.91 -10.80
CA ALA A 250 -7.70 -7.23 -12.00
C ALA A 250 -6.38 -7.98 -11.73
N TRP A 251 -5.76 -7.80 -10.55
CA TRP A 251 -4.54 -8.51 -10.17
C TRP A 251 -4.41 -8.63 -8.64
N PRO A 252 -3.85 -9.76 -8.12
CA PRO A 252 -3.42 -9.86 -6.74
C PRO A 252 -2.00 -9.28 -6.54
N PRO A 253 -1.61 -8.88 -5.32
CA PRO A 253 -2.50 -8.63 -4.18
C PRO A 253 -3.53 -7.53 -4.48
N TYR A 254 -4.76 -7.70 -3.96
CA TYR A 254 -5.91 -6.83 -4.26
C TYR A 254 -5.89 -5.54 -3.43
N TRP A 255 -4.84 -4.75 -3.59
CA TRP A 255 -4.67 -3.48 -2.87
C TRP A 255 -5.61 -2.38 -3.38
N SER A 256 -6.13 -1.56 -2.46
CA SER A 256 -7.16 -0.56 -2.76
C SER A 256 -6.65 0.57 -3.65
N VAL A 257 -5.48 1.13 -3.35
CA VAL A 257 -4.98 2.33 -4.04
C VAL A 257 -4.59 2.04 -5.50
N PRO A 258 -3.89 0.94 -5.83
CA PRO A 258 -3.68 0.55 -7.23
C PRO A 258 -4.99 0.24 -7.97
N ALA A 259 -5.97 -0.35 -7.29
CA ALA A 259 -7.29 -0.64 -7.88
C ALA A 259 -8.05 0.65 -8.19
N TRP A 260 -8.15 1.59 -7.24
CA TRP A 260 -8.76 2.90 -7.46
C TRP A 260 -8.02 3.69 -8.53
N ALA A 261 -6.68 3.64 -8.59
CA ALA A 261 -5.92 4.26 -9.68
C ALA A 261 -6.39 3.76 -11.05
N ALA A 262 -6.61 2.45 -11.19
CA ALA A 262 -7.08 1.86 -12.43
C ALA A 262 -8.55 2.13 -12.73
N ILE A 263 -9.42 2.05 -11.72
CA ILE A 263 -10.86 2.37 -11.82
C ILE A 263 -11.07 3.81 -12.29
N LEU A 264 -10.32 4.75 -11.71
CA LEU A 264 -10.52 6.19 -11.93
C LEU A 264 -9.93 6.68 -13.24
N THR A 265 -8.98 5.94 -13.82
CA THR A 265 -8.25 6.35 -15.02
C THR A 265 -8.48 5.44 -16.23
N ALA A 266 -8.99 4.23 -16.02
CA ALA A 266 -9.01 3.15 -17.00
C ALA A 266 -7.62 2.75 -17.55
N HIS A 267 -6.56 2.96 -16.76
CA HIS A 267 -5.16 2.62 -17.09
C HIS A 267 -4.60 1.58 -16.11
N SER A 268 -3.67 0.73 -16.57
CA SER A 268 -3.01 -0.26 -15.70
C SER A 268 -1.98 0.40 -14.79
N PRO A 269 -1.47 -0.28 -13.74
CA PRO A 269 -0.41 0.24 -12.87
C PRO A 269 0.81 0.75 -13.64
N GLU A 270 1.19 0.08 -14.73
CA GLU A 270 2.33 0.49 -15.57
C GLU A 270 2.10 1.83 -16.29
N GLU A 271 0.84 2.15 -16.60
CA GLU A 271 0.45 3.39 -17.27
C GLU A 271 0.17 4.51 -16.27
N ASN A 272 -0.51 4.18 -15.16
CA ASN A 272 -0.97 5.16 -14.17
C ASN A 272 0.08 5.45 -13.08
N GLY A 273 1.12 4.63 -12.92
CA GLY A 273 2.25 4.83 -12.01
C GLY A 273 2.04 4.35 -10.56
N VAL A 274 0.91 3.73 -10.24
CA VAL A 274 0.54 3.37 -8.86
C VAL A 274 0.55 1.86 -8.68
N PHE A 275 1.46 1.37 -7.82
CA PHE A 275 1.70 -0.07 -7.62
C PHE A 275 1.43 -0.57 -6.20
N GLY A 276 1.27 0.30 -5.21
CA GLY A 276 0.97 -0.10 -3.83
C GLY A 276 0.19 0.95 -3.06
N ASP A 277 -0.35 0.54 -1.90
CA ASP A 277 -1.18 1.37 -1.02
C ASP A 277 -0.42 2.48 -0.30
N MET A 278 0.89 2.32 -0.18
CA MET A 278 1.75 3.22 0.57
C MET A 278 2.99 3.55 -0.26
N MET A 279 3.55 4.73 0.00
CA MET A 279 4.76 5.24 -0.63
C MET A 279 5.73 5.74 0.42
N VAL A 280 7.02 5.63 0.11
CA VAL A 280 8.12 6.19 0.88
C VAL A 280 8.59 7.46 0.17
N GLU A 281 8.40 8.60 0.82
CA GLU A 281 9.00 9.86 0.40
C GLU A 281 10.35 10.03 1.10
N VAL A 282 11.42 10.09 0.31
CA VAL A 282 12.77 10.41 0.77
C VAL A 282 13.22 11.70 0.09
N PRO A 283 13.56 12.77 0.84
CA PRO A 283 13.99 14.03 0.23
C PRO A 283 15.14 13.84 -0.78
N GLY A 284 14.91 14.28 -2.01
CA GLY A 284 15.90 14.20 -3.10
C GLY A 284 15.95 12.86 -3.85
N LEU A 285 15.11 11.88 -3.49
CA LEU A 285 14.87 10.68 -4.29
C LEU A 285 13.51 10.76 -4.99
N PRO A 286 13.34 10.05 -6.12
CA PRO A 286 12.02 9.75 -6.66
C PRO A 286 11.12 9.05 -5.65
N ASP A 287 9.82 9.13 -5.89
CA ASP A 287 8.83 8.43 -5.12
C ASP A 287 9.05 6.91 -5.18
N LEU A 288 8.97 6.26 -4.03
CA LEU A 288 9.12 4.82 -3.89
C LEU A 288 7.82 4.23 -3.37
N VAL A 289 7.47 3.03 -3.82
CA VAL A 289 6.39 2.24 -3.22
C VAL A 289 6.90 1.71 -1.88
N ALA A 290 6.08 1.77 -0.83
CA ALA A 290 6.39 1.09 0.43
C ALA A 290 5.85 -0.34 0.34
N PRO A 291 6.71 -1.37 0.28
CA PRO A 291 6.26 -2.75 0.21
C PRO A 291 5.53 -3.11 1.50
N THR A 292 4.32 -3.65 1.33
CA THR A 292 3.44 -4.07 2.42
C THR A 292 3.60 -5.56 2.77
N ASP A 293 4.24 -6.33 1.88
CA ASP A 293 4.56 -7.73 2.10
C ASP A 293 5.90 -7.90 2.81
N VAL A 294 5.94 -8.90 3.70
CA VAL A 294 7.15 -9.32 4.43
C VAL A 294 8.00 -10.20 3.51
N ASP A 295 9.31 -9.95 3.49
CA ASP A 295 10.26 -10.72 2.68
C ASP A 295 11.55 -10.95 3.48
N LEU A 296 11.84 -12.22 3.80
CA LEU A 296 13.07 -12.63 4.50
C LEU A 296 14.35 -11.98 3.98
N LEU A 297 14.42 -11.74 2.67
CA LEU A 297 15.61 -11.16 2.04
C LEU A 297 15.69 -9.65 2.24
N LEU A 298 14.57 -8.98 2.52
CA LEU A 298 14.47 -7.54 2.62
C LEU A 298 14.06 -7.01 4.02
N ASP A 299 13.61 -7.86 4.94
CA ASP A 299 13.06 -7.43 6.23
C ASP A 299 13.99 -6.53 7.07
N PRO A 300 15.31 -6.77 7.17
CA PRO A 300 16.21 -5.83 7.82
C PRO A 300 16.22 -4.43 7.17
N PHE A 301 15.94 -4.30 5.87
CA PHE A 301 15.79 -3.02 5.19
C PHE A 301 14.45 -2.38 5.51
N PHE A 302 13.36 -3.14 5.49
CA PHE A 302 12.03 -2.63 5.85
C PHE A 302 12.00 -2.16 7.30
N LEU A 303 12.61 -2.91 8.23
CA LEU A 303 12.76 -2.46 9.62
C LEU A 303 13.54 -1.14 9.72
N LEU A 304 14.62 -1.00 8.95
CA LEU A 304 15.39 0.24 8.89
C LEU A 304 14.52 1.38 8.34
N GLU A 305 13.74 1.16 7.29
CA GLU A 305 12.82 2.13 6.72
C GLU A 305 11.78 2.60 7.74
N PHE A 306 11.11 1.67 8.42
CA PHE A 306 10.16 2.00 9.49
C PHE A 306 10.84 2.76 10.63
N THR A 307 12.06 2.37 11.02
CA THR A 307 12.84 3.09 12.05
C THR A 307 13.19 4.51 11.61
N LEU A 308 13.58 4.69 10.35
CA LEU A 308 13.86 6.00 9.76
C LEU A 308 12.59 6.85 9.66
N SER A 309 11.44 6.21 9.42
CA SER A 309 10.13 6.86 9.42
C SER A 309 9.77 7.37 10.82
N ASP A 310 9.98 6.55 11.84
CA ASP A 310 9.79 6.94 13.25
C ASP A 310 10.69 8.11 13.67
N TRP A 311 11.91 8.19 13.11
CA TRP A 311 12.83 9.30 13.32
C TRP A 311 12.52 10.53 12.45
N GLY A 312 11.54 10.45 11.56
CA GLY A 312 11.13 11.52 10.66
C GLY A 312 12.11 11.80 9.52
N VAL A 313 13.00 10.85 9.20
CA VAL A 313 13.99 10.96 8.11
C VAL A 313 13.37 10.61 6.77
N VAL A 314 12.52 9.60 6.75
CA VAL A 314 11.68 9.23 5.59
C VAL A 314 10.22 9.38 5.98
N HIS A 315 9.34 9.48 4.99
CA HIS A 315 7.91 9.60 5.25
C HIS A 315 7.15 8.50 4.50
N ILE A 316 6.62 7.53 5.25
CA ILE A 316 5.68 6.54 4.73
C ILE A 316 4.29 7.17 4.73
N ARG A 317 3.66 7.26 3.55
CA ARG A 317 2.38 7.96 3.35
C ARG A 317 1.55 7.31 2.25
N HIS A 318 0.27 7.64 2.21
CA HIS A 318 -0.59 7.28 1.10
C HIS A 318 -0.13 7.97 -0.20
N PRO A 319 -0.29 7.36 -1.39
CA PRO A 319 0.02 8.02 -2.65
C PRO A 319 -0.66 9.39 -2.81
N PRO A 320 0.11 10.48 -3.04
CA PRO A 320 -0.44 11.79 -3.37
C PRO A 320 -0.96 11.83 -4.82
N ARG A 321 -1.71 12.88 -5.19
CA ARG A 321 -2.18 13.15 -6.55
C ARG A 321 -1.06 13.03 -7.58
N ARG A 322 0.13 13.56 -7.29
CA ARG A 322 1.29 13.54 -8.20
C ARG A 322 1.80 12.12 -8.53
N ALA A 323 1.48 11.12 -7.71
CA ALA A 323 1.81 9.73 -7.98
C ALA A 323 0.96 9.15 -9.13
N LEU A 324 -0.26 9.69 -9.34
CA LEU A 324 -1.15 9.27 -10.41
C LEU A 324 -0.81 10.00 -11.71
N HIS A 325 -0.26 9.28 -12.68
CA HIS A 325 0.22 9.82 -13.95
C HIS A 325 -0.88 10.14 -14.97
N SER A 326 -2.06 9.54 -14.81
CA SER A 326 -3.22 9.74 -15.69
C SER A 326 -4.27 10.59 -14.98
N PRO A 327 -5.01 11.47 -15.69
CA PRO A 327 -6.07 12.23 -15.07
C PRO A 327 -7.20 11.29 -14.62
N PRO A 328 -7.66 11.38 -13.36
CA PRO A 328 -8.86 10.68 -12.92
C PRO A 328 -10.09 11.26 -13.62
N VAL A 329 -11.17 10.48 -13.67
CA VAL A 329 -12.38 10.81 -14.46
C VAL A 329 -12.99 12.17 -14.13
N TRP A 330 -12.97 12.62 -12.88
CA TRP A 330 -13.47 13.96 -12.50
C TRP A 330 -12.63 15.09 -13.09
N GLU A 331 -11.32 14.90 -13.22
CA GLU A 331 -10.44 15.87 -13.85
C GLU A 331 -10.67 15.92 -15.36
N MET A 332 -10.91 14.76 -15.98
CA MET A 332 -11.29 14.70 -17.40
C MET A 332 -12.59 15.48 -17.67
N LEU A 333 -13.58 15.33 -16.78
CA LEU A 333 -14.86 16.04 -16.84
C LEU A 333 -14.70 17.55 -16.58
N SER A 334 -13.92 17.93 -15.56
CA SER A 334 -13.60 19.34 -15.26
C SER A 334 -12.93 20.04 -16.44
N ARG A 335 -11.95 19.38 -17.08
CA ARG A 335 -11.30 19.89 -18.30
C ARG A 335 -12.25 20.01 -19.50
N ALA A 336 -13.35 19.25 -19.50
CA ALA A 336 -14.41 19.34 -20.50
C ALA A 336 -15.50 20.37 -20.15
N GLY A 337 -15.32 21.13 -19.06
CA GLY A 337 -16.25 22.18 -18.61
C GLY A 337 -17.39 21.69 -17.72
N VAL A 338 -17.35 20.43 -17.25
CA VAL A 338 -18.32 19.90 -16.28
C VAL A 338 -17.82 20.21 -14.88
N GLU A 339 -18.60 20.97 -14.10
CA GLU A 339 -18.28 21.22 -12.69
C GLU A 339 -18.38 19.92 -11.89
N THR A 340 -17.33 19.60 -11.11
CA THR A 340 -17.28 18.38 -10.29
C THR A 340 -16.95 18.68 -8.83
N GLY A 341 -17.56 17.92 -7.92
CA GLY A 341 -17.17 17.82 -6.52
C GLY A 341 -16.59 16.45 -6.20
N VAL A 342 -15.51 16.42 -5.42
CA VAL A 342 -14.80 15.20 -5.04
C VAL A 342 -14.52 15.24 -3.54
N ILE A 343 -15.12 14.31 -2.80
CA ILE A 343 -14.98 14.21 -1.34
C ILE A 343 -14.24 12.92 -1.02
N ARG A 344 -13.04 13.08 -0.46
CA ARG A 344 -12.21 12.05 0.16
C ARG A 344 -11.71 10.91 -0.74
N PHE A 345 -11.95 10.95 -2.05
CA PHE A 345 -11.34 10.02 -3.00
C PHE A 345 -9.82 10.10 -3.01
N ASP A 346 -9.16 8.99 -3.31
CA ASP A 346 -7.71 8.95 -3.49
C ASP A 346 -7.22 9.84 -4.63
N PHE A 347 -5.92 10.16 -4.57
CA PHE A 347 -5.26 11.05 -5.53
C PHE A 347 -5.85 12.46 -5.56
N THR A 348 -6.27 12.98 -4.41
CA THR A 348 -6.80 14.36 -4.25
C THR A 348 -5.95 15.20 -3.28
N TYR A 349 -4.76 14.72 -2.90
CA TYR A 349 -3.81 15.45 -2.06
C TYR A 349 -2.51 15.79 -2.82
N PRO A 350 -2.03 17.04 -2.81
CA PRO A 350 -2.75 18.23 -2.36
C PRO A 350 -4.01 18.46 -3.22
N ALA A 351 -5.02 19.07 -2.64
CA ALA A 351 -6.24 19.44 -3.35
C ALA A 351 -5.92 20.55 -4.36
N GLY A 352 -5.94 20.21 -5.64
CA GLY A 352 -5.60 21.10 -6.74
C GLY A 352 -6.81 21.49 -7.60
N ASP A 353 -6.52 21.91 -8.82
CA ASP A 353 -7.52 22.33 -9.81
C ASP A 353 -8.12 21.13 -10.58
N GLU A 354 -8.04 19.91 -10.02
CA GLU A 354 -8.61 18.72 -10.65
C GLU A 354 -10.15 18.74 -10.66
N ALA A 355 -10.75 19.50 -9.74
CA ALA A 355 -12.18 19.68 -9.57
C ALA A 355 -12.46 20.99 -8.81
N GLU A 356 -13.66 21.57 -9.01
CA GLU A 356 -14.04 22.83 -8.33
C GLU A 356 -14.07 22.66 -6.80
N PHE A 357 -14.75 21.60 -6.33
CA PHE A 357 -14.85 21.28 -4.92
C PHE A 357 -14.05 20.02 -4.61
N VAL A 358 -12.88 20.15 -3.98
CA VAL A 358 -12.12 19.00 -3.48
C VAL A 358 -12.05 19.07 -1.97
N VAL A 359 -12.43 17.99 -1.30
CA VAL A 359 -11.96 17.64 0.05
C VAL A 359 -11.08 16.42 -0.10
N SER A 360 -9.81 16.55 0.24
CA SER A 360 -8.81 15.53 0.00
C SER A 360 -9.05 14.24 0.81
N SER A 361 -8.59 13.08 0.31
CA SER A 361 -8.53 11.83 1.10
C SER A 361 -7.67 11.96 2.36
N TRP A 362 -6.91 13.05 2.52
CA TRP A 362 -6.09 13.30 3.71
C TRP A 362 -6.82 14.15 4.78
N ALA A 363 -8.07 14.56 4.54
CA ALA A 363 -8.85 15.34 5.47
C ALA A 363 -9.51 14.45 6.55
N GLY A 364 -9.31 14.76 7.83
CA GLY A 364 -9.91 14.02 8.95
C GLY A 364 -9.05 12.85 9.44
N ARG A 365 -9.57 12.12 10.43
CA ARG A 365 -8.85 11.01 11.06
C ARG A 365 -9.20 9.68 10.40
N ASP A 366 -8.17 8.92 10.04
CA ASP A 366 -8.30 7.65 9.31
C ASP A 366 -7.36 6.56 9.87
N THR A 367 -7.59 5.29 9.52
CA THR A 367 -6.84 4.14 10.04
C THR A 367 -5.37 4.14 9.64
N TRP A 368 -4.97 4.88 8.60
CA TRP A 368 -3.57 5.13 8.26
C TRP A 368 -2.76 5.71 9.45
N GLN A 369 -3.43 6.37 10.40
CA GLN A 369 -2.81 6.87 11.64
C GLN A 369 -2.35 5.75 12.58
N LEU A 370 -2.88 4.53 12.43
CA LEU A 370 -2.41 3.35 13.18
C LEU A 370 -0.99 2.95 12.75
N GLY A 371 -0.54 3.37 11.56
CA GLY A 371 0.83 3.20 11.06
C GLY A 371 1.70 4.46 11.18
N SER A 372 1.46 5.31 12.20
CA SER A 372 2.22 6.55 12.45
C SER A 372 2.11 7.65 11.37
N SER A 373 1.27 7.48 10.35
CA SER A 373 1.01 8.52 9.33
C SER A 373 0.13 9.62 9.91
N ARG A 374 0.61 10.86 9.97
CA ARG A 374 -0.20 12.00 10.46
C ARG A 374 -1.13 12.51 9.34
N PRO A 375 -2.38 12.89 9.66
CA PRO A 375 -3.25 13.52 8.68
C PRO A 375 -2.63 14.84 8.20
N ALA A 376 -2.83 15.18 6.93
CA ALA A 376 -2.43 16.49 6.45
C ALA A 376 -3.26 17.58 7.12
N ARG A 377 -2.62 18.72 7.38
CA ARG A 377 -3.27 19.93 7.89
C ARG A 377 -2.85 21.10 7.01
N GLY A 378 -3.72 22.11 6.96
CA GLY A 378 -3.44 23.35 6.22
C GLY A 378 -4.33 23.53 5.00
N PRO A 379 -4.01 24.48 4.12
CA PRO A 379 -4.86 24.80 2.97
C PRO A 379 -4.94 23.65 1.97
N ASP A 380 -3.92 22.81 1.86
CA ASP A 380 -3.77 21.82 0.79
C ASP A 380 -4.71 20.61 0.91
N ILE A 381 -5.53 20.51 1.96
CA ILE A 381 -6.50 19.41 2.12
C ILE A 381 -7.85 19.69 1.47
N ALA A 382 -8.06 20.88 0.90
CA ALA A 382 -9.28 21.22 0.18
C ALA A 382 -9.03 22.31 -0.88
N THR A 383 -9.92 22.44 -1.86
CA THR A 383 -9.89 23.61 -2.76
C THR A 383 -10.38 24.87 -2.05
N ALA A 384 -10.11 26.04 -2.63
CA ALA A 384 -10.62 27.30 -2.10
C ALA A 384 -12.16 27.35 -2.08
N ALA A 385 -12.83 26.77 -3.10
CA ALA A 385 -14.28 26.68 -3.14
C ALA A 385 -14.83 25.76 -2.04
N ALA A 386 -14.22 24.59 -1.83
CA ALA A 386 -14.59 23.68 -0.76
C ALA A 386 -14.44 24.30 0.64
N ARG A 387 -13.36 25.08 0.86
CA ARG A 387 -13.19 25.85 2.10
C ARG A 387 -14.28 26.90 2.29
N ARG A 388 -14.59 27.68 1.26
CA ARG A 388 -15.66 28.72 1.32
C ARG A 388 -17.04 28.10 1.57
N ALA A 389 -17.31 26.93 1.01
CA ALA A 389 -18.54 26.17 1.25
C ALA A 389 -18.58 25.51 2.64
N GLY A 390 -17.48 25.58 3.41
CA GLY A 390 -17.39 25.00 4.76
C GLY A 390 -17.37 23.47 4.76
N LEU A 391 -16.89 22.85 3.67
CA LEU A 391 -16.88 21.38 3.52
C LEU A 391 -15.92 20.67 4.47
N LEU A 392 -14.97 21.40 5.07
CA LEU A 392 -14.06 20.89 6.09
C LEU A 392 -14.65 20.88 7.51
N ALA A 393 -15.81 21.50 7.73
CA ALA A 393 -16.42 21.57 9.06
C ALA A 393 -16.62 20.18 9.72
N PRO A 394 -17.15 19.16 9.02
CA PRO A 394 -17.29 17.81 9.58
C PRO A 394 -15.97 17.15 10.01
N PHE A 395 -14.83 17.60 9.46
CA PHE A 395 -13.52 17.01 9.74
C PHE A 395 -12.77 17.74 10.86
N SER A 396 -13.44 18.64 11.58
CA SER A 396 -12.83 19.36 12.70
C SER A 396 -12.40 18.40 13.81
N ASP A 397 -11.22 18.63 14.40
CA ASP A 397 -10.75 17.89 15.56
C ASP A 397 -11.61 18.14 16.81
N ASP A 398 -12.31 19.28 16.86
CA ASP A 398 -13.21 19.68 17.95
C ASP A 398 -14.55 18.93 17.92
N GLU A 399 -14.88 18.29 16.79
CA GLU A 399 -16.12 17.54 16.67
C GLU A 399 -15.98 16.19 17.38
N PRO A 400 -16.79 15.93 18.43
CA PRO A 400 -16.70 14.69 19.19
C PRO A 400 -17.22 13.51 18.34
N PRO A 401 -16.69 12.29 18.54
CA PRO A 401 -17.23 11.10 17.88
C PRO A 401 -18.72 10.89 18.19
N ASP A 402 -19.49 10.41 17.21
CA ASP A 402 -20.91 10.12 17.42
C ASP A 402 -21.09 8.84 18.24
N ALA A 403 -21.20 9.01 19.56
CA ALA A 403 -21.40 7.92 20.50
C ALA A 403 -22.72 7.17 20.28
N ARG A 404 -23.76 7.83 19.75
CA ARG A 404 -25.06 7.19 19.49
C ARG A 404 -24.97 6.27 18.29
N LEU A 405 -24.34 6.76 17.22
CA LEU A 405 -24.09 5.94 16.03
C LEU A 405 -23.20 4.73 16.37
N LEU A 406 -22.14 4.94 17.17
CA LEU A 406 -21.29 3.82 17.60
C LEU A 406 -22.07 2.78 18.43
N ALA A 407 -22.94 3.22 19.34
CA ALA A 407 -23.80 2.32 20.12
C ALA A 407 -24.86 1.59 19.28
N GLU A 408 -25.31 2.19 18.18
CA GLU A 408 -26.20 1.53 17.20
C GLU A 408 -25.49 0.35 16.53
N LEU A 409 -24.21 0.52 16.18
CA LEU A 409 -23.41 -0.53 15.53
C LEU A 409 -22.94 -1.60 16.52
N LEU A 410 -22.49 -1.18 17.71
CA LEU A 410 -21.98 -2.06 18.76
C LEU A 410 -22.56 -1.63 20.13
N PRO A 411 -23.61 -2.32 20.64
CA PRO A 411 -24.28 -1.94 21.88
C PRO A 411 -23.40 -1.87 23.14
N ARG A 412 -22.36 -2.71 23.21
CA ARG A 412 -21.40 -2.75 24.33
C ARG A 412 -20.04 -2.24 23.86
N VAL A 413 -19.91 -0.92 23.69
CA VAL A 413 -18.67 -0.29 23.20
C VAL A 413 -17.48 -0.50 24.14
N ASP A 414 -17.71 -0.58 25.45
CA ASP A 414 -16.65 -0.68 26.47
C ASP A 414 -16.16 -2.12 26.73
N ARG A 415 -16.58 -3.10 25.92
CA ARG A 415 -16.13 -4.48 26.08
C ARG A 415 -14.60 -4.60 25.88
N PRO A 416 -13.94 -5.57 26.54
CA PRO A 416 -12.55 -5.88 26.21
C PRO A 416 -12.45 -6.40 24.76
N PRO A 417 -11.31 -6.16 24.07
CA PRO A 417 -11.07 -6.73 22.76
C PRO A 417 -11.09 -8.27 22.85
N PRO A 418 -11.59 -8.97 21.81
CA PRO A 418 -11.51 -10.43 21.71
C PRO A 418 -10.08 -10.94 21.90
N ALA A 419 -9.92 -12.08 22.57
CA ALA A 419 -8.61 -12.62 22.90
C ALA A 419 -7.78 -13.04 21.67
N ASP A 420 -8.46 -13.32 20.55
CA ASP A 420 -7.88 -13.70 19.26
C ASP A 420 -7.67 -12.52 18.30
N ALA A 421 -8.04 -11.31 18.71
CA ALA A 421 -7.82 -10.10 17.92
C ALA A 421 -6.41 -9.53 18.15
N VAL A 422 -5.62 -9.43 17.07
CA VAL A 422 -4.30 -8.77 17.11
C VAL A 422 -4.45 -7.25 17.15
N VAL A 423 -5.34 -6.71 16.32
CA VAL A 423 -5.73 -5.30 16.32
C VAL A 423 -7.10 -5.16 16.97
N ASN A 424 -7.27 -4.18 17.85
CA ASN A 424 -8.53 -3.97 18.56
C ASN A 424 -9.65 -3.58 17.58
N PRO A 425 -10.66 -4.45 17.35
CA PRO A 425 -11.69 -4.22 16.32
C PRO A 425 -12.62 -3.05 16.67
N ILE A 426 -12.78 -2.72 17.95
CA ILE A 426 -13.64 -1.62 18.41
C ILE A 426 -13.01 -0.27 18.07
N ASN A 427 -11.68 -0.17 18.16
CA ASN A 427 -10.95 1.02 17.75
C ASN A 427 -11.07 1.24 16.24
N VAL A 428 -11.01 0.16 15.46
CA VAL A 428 -11.19 0.19 13.99
C VAL A 428 -12.59 0.66 13.64
N LEU A 429 -13.62 0.07 14.26
CA LEU A 429 -15.02 0.46 14.05
C LEU A 429 -15.23 1.95 14.31
N ARG A 430 -14.69 2.48 15.42
CA ARG A 430 -14.82 3.90 15.77
C ARG A 430 -14.20 4.82 14.74
N ILE A 431 -13.07 4.45 14.15
CA ILE A 431 -12.42 5.25 13.09
C ILE A 431 -13.22 5.13 11.79
N ALA A 432 -13.56 3.91 11.38
CA ALA A 432 -14.26 3.61 10.13
C ALA A 432 -15.66 4.24 10.06
N VAL A 433 -16.44 4.19 11.14
CA VAL A 433 -17.77 4.79 11.14
C VAL A 433 -17.70 6.31 11.12
N GLU A 434 -16.76 6.90 11.86
CA GLU A 434 -16.66 8.35 12.00
C GLU A 434 -16.19 8.99 10.70
N ILE A 435 -15.24 8.35 9.99
CA ILE A 435 -14.72 8.91 8.75
C ILE A 435 -15.75 8.85 7.61
N ASP A 436 -16.51 7.77 7.50
CA ASP A 436 -17.57 7.64 6.49
C ASP A 436 -18.76 8.55 6.81
N ARG A 437 -19.13 8.69 8.11
CA ARG A 437 -20.17 9.64 8.56
C ARG A 437 -19.82 11.07 8.16
N ARG A 438 -18.61 11.54 8.50
CA ARG A 438 -18.14 12.91 8.20
C ARG A 438 -18.02 13.15 6.70
N THR A 439 -17.61 12.13 5.94
CA THR A 439 -17.53 12.18 4.48
C THR A 439 -18.90 12.38 3.84
N LEU A 440 -19.90 11.61 4.29
CA LEU A 440 -21.27 11.74 3.81
C LEU A 440 -21.93 13.06 4.25
N GLU A 441 -21.63 13.56 5.46
CA GLU A 441 -22.09 14.89 5.90
C GLU A 441 -21.49 16.02 5.06
N SER A 442 -20.20 15.94 4.72
CA SER A 442 -19.54 16.90 3.83
C SER A 442 -20.13 16.87 2.41
N ALA A 443 -20.41 15.67 1.89
CA ALA A 443 -21.08 15.46 0.61
C ALA A 443 -22.50 16.06 0.59
N GLU A 444 -23.29 15.81 1.64
CA GLU A 444 -24.63 16.38 1.80
C GLU A 444 -24.58 17.91 1.86
N ARG A 445 -23.64 18.48 2.62
CA ARG A 445 -23.43 19.93 2.69
C ARG A 445 -23.10 20.54 1.33
N LEU A 446 -22.28 19.86 0.51
CA LEU A 446 -21.97 20.32 -0.83
C LEU A 446 -23.23 20.38 -1.71
N ILE A 447 -24.08 19.35 -1.68
CA ILE A 447 -25.34 19.38 -2.44
C ILE A 447 -26.27 20.50 -1.99
N HIS A 448 -26.32 20.82 -0.70
CA HIS A 448 -27.09 21.97 -0.21
C HIS A 448 -26.53 23.32 -0.70
N VAL A 449 -25.20 23.46 -0.79
CA VAL A 449 -24.55 24.70 -1.26
C VAL A 449 -24.62 24.81 -2.79
N ARG A 450 -24.55 23.69 -3.51
CA ARG A 450 -24.58 23.61 -4.97
C ARG A 450 -25.58 22.52 -5.42
N PRO A 451 -26.90 22.78 -5.40
CA PRO A 451 -27.92 21.77 -5.73
C PRO A 451 -27.88 21.28 -7.18
N GLU A 452 -27.35 22.11 -8.09
CA GLU A 452 -27.21 21.83 -9.52
C GLU A 452 -25.83 21.23 -9.86
N LEU A 453 -25.08 20.73 -8.88
CA LEU A 453 -23.76 20.15 -9.12
C LEU A 453 -23.88 18.95 -10.07
N PRO A 454 -23.26 18.98 -11.27
CA PRO A 454 -23.41 17.91 -12.26
C PRO A 454 -22.81 16.58 -11.81
N VAL A 455 -21.69 16.60 -11.07
CA VAL A 455 -21.00 15.39 -10.63
C VAL A 455 -20.50 15.53 -9.20
N LEU A 456 -20.82 14.54 -8.37
CA LEU A 456 -20.28 14.36 -7.04
C LEU A 456 -19.63 12.97 -6.94
N ALA A 457 -18.35 12.92 -6.62
CA ALA A 457 -17.62 11.71 -6.30
C ALA A 457 -17.36 11.63 -4.79
N VAL A 458 -17.73 10.52 -4.15
CA VAL A 458 -17.55 10.27 -2.71
C VAL A 458 -16.91 8.91 -2.49
N TYR A 459 -15.88 8.84 -1.66
CA TYR A 459 -15.22 7.58 -1.30
C TYR A 459 -15.41 7.24 0.17
N LEU A 460 -15.82 6.00 0.42
CA LEU A 460 -16.17 5.44 1.73
C LEU A 460 -15.23 4.26 2.04
N PRO A 461 -14.08 4.52 2.70
CA PRO A 461 -13.10 3.48 3.00
C PRO A 461 -13.45 2.66 4.24
N GLY A 462 -14.55 2.97 4.94
CA GLY A 462 -14.84 2.39 6.24
C GLY A 462 -15.30 0.93 6.20
N PHE A 463 -15.97 0.51 5.12
CA PHE A 463 -16.48 -0.87 5.03
C PHE A 463 -15.38 -1.92 4.91
N ASP A 464 -14.34 -1.66 4.12
CA ASP A 464 -13.10 -2.45 4.08
C ASP A 464 -12.52 -2.70 5.49
N LYS A 465 -12.33 -1.61 6.25
CA LYS A 465 -11.76 -1.65 7.61
C LYS A 465 -12.63 -2.46 8.56
N VAL A 466 -13.95 -2.35 8.43
CA VAL A 466 -14.91 -3.15 9.19
C VAL A 466 -14.81 -4.62 8.80
N CYS A 467 -14.67 -4.94 7.52
CA CYS A 467 -14.48 -6.31 7.08
C CYS A 467 -13.18 -6.90 7.64
N HIS A 468 -12.04 -6.20 7.55
CA HIS A 468 -10.79 -6.64 8.18
C HIS A 468 -10.94 -6.99 9.66
N ALA A 469 -11.64 -6.14 10.41
CA ALA A 469 -11.80 -6.28 11.85
C ALA A 469 -12.88 -7.28 12.28
N PHE A 470 -13.94 -7.47 11.48
CA PHE A 470 -15.16 -8.19 11.89
C PHE A 470 -15.54 -9.40 11.04
N TRP A 471 -14.87 -9.66 9.90
CA TRP A 471 -15.21 -10.78 9.00
C TRP A 471 -15.29 -12.13 9.73
N GLN A 472 -14.30 -12.42 10.57
CA GLN A 472 -14.26 -13.69 11.30
C GLN A 472 -15.45 -13.92 12.24
N TYR A 473 -16.01 -12.85 12.79
CA TYR A 473 -17.17 -12.95 13.69
C TYR A 473 -18.46 -13.10 12.89
N ARG A 474 -18.52 -12.55 11.66
CA ARG A 474 -19.68 -12.64 10.76
C ARG A 474 -19.75 -13.99 10.04
N PHE A 475 -18.59 -14.55 9.68
CA PHE A 475 -18.43 -15.83 8.98
C PHE A 475 -17.52 -16.79 9.76
N PRO A 476 -17.88 -17.17 11.00
CA PRO A 476 -17.01 -17.97 11.87
C PRO A 476 -16.76 -19.38 11.33
N GLU A 477 -17.67 -19.90 10.50
CA GLU A 477 -17.57 -21.24 9.93
C GLU A 477 -16.37 -21.39 8.99
N ASP A 478 -15.94 -20.30 8.34
CA ASP A 478 -14.86 -20.30 7.34
C ASP A 478 -13.47 -20.56 7.98
N TYR A 479 -13.37 -20.51 9.30
CA TYR A 479 -12.10 -20.60 10.03
C TYR A 479 -11.79 -21.99 10.61
N GLY A 480 -12.71 -22.96 10.47
CA GLY A 480 -12.49 -24.33 10.94
C GLY A 480 -12.03 -24.40 12.40
N ALA A 481 -10.81 -24.91 12.64
CA ALA A 481 -10.22 -25.03 13.97
C ALA A 481 -9.79 -23.69 14.60
N MET A 482 -9.65 -22.63 13.80
CA MET A 482 -9.29 -21.27 14.23
C MET A 482 -10.53 -20.39 14.47
N ARG A 483 -11.71 -21.00 14.59
CA ARG A 483 -12.97 -20.30 14.81
C ARG A 483 -12.90 -19.37 16.04
N PRO A 484 -13.40 -18.13 15.94
CA PRO A 484 -13.51 -17.24 17.10
C PRO A 484 -14.47 -17.80 18.16
N ALA A 485 -14.37 -17.27 19.38
CA ALA A 485 -15.27 -17.66 20.46
C ALA A 485 -16.74 -17.40 20.09
N ALA A 486 -17.63 -18.36 20.41
CA ALA A 486 -19.04 -18.27 20.01
C ALA A 486 -19.75 -17.02 20.58
N GLU A 487 -19.37 -16.59 21.79
CA GLU A 487 -19.87 -15.36 22.40
C GLU A 487 -19.44 -14.11 21.60
N ASP A 488 -18.20 -14.08 21.13
CA ASP A 488 -17.68 -13.00 20.31
C ASP A 488 -18.35 -12.98 18.93
N SER A 489 -18.53 -14.13 18.29
CA SER A 489 -19.28 -14.23 17.03
C SER A 489 -20.72 -13.73 17.18
N ALA A 490 -21.41 -14.10 18.26
CA ALA A 490 -22.79 -13.69 18.50
C ALA A 490 -22.93 -12.17 18.70
N GLU A 491 -21.98 -11.55 19.40
CA GLU A 491 -22.00 -10.12 19.70
C GLU A 491 -21.49 -9.26 18.52
N LEU A 492 -20.39 -9.67 17.90
CA LEU A 492 -19.63 -8.88 16.92
C LEU A 492 -19.99 -9.20 15.47
N GLY A 493 -20.52 -10.40 15.18
CA GLY A 493 -20.94 -10.78 13.83
C GLY A 493 -21.93 -9.79 13.21
N PRO A 494 -22.99 -9.33 13.91
CA PRO A 494 -23.94 -8.35 13.38
C PRO A 494 -23.37 -6.96 13.05
N VAL A 495 -22.13 -6.63 13.45
CA VAL A 495 -21.53 -5.31 13.23
C VAL A 495 -21.39 -5.00 11.74
N VAL A 496 -20.96 -5.98 10.93
CA VAL A 496 -20.83 -5.84 9.46
C VAL A 496 -22.17 -5.44 8.85
N ASP A 497 -23.23 -6.15 9.22
CA ASP A 497 -24.58 -5.93 8.71
C ASP A 497 -25.14 -4.56 9.16
N ARG A 498 -24.93 -4.17 10.42
CA ARG A 498 -25.34 -2.85 10.93
C ARG A 498 -24.59 -1.71 10.25
N TYR A 499 -23.32 -1.92 9.92
CA TYR A 499 -22.51 -0.93 9.21
C TYR A 499 -23.05 -0.68 7.79
N LEU A 500 -23.35 -1.75 7.03
CA LEU A 500 -23.97 -1.61 5.71
C LEU A 500 -25.35 -0.93 5.78
N ALA A 501 -26.15 -1.21 6.81
CA ALA A 501 -27.43 -0.51 7.01
C ALA A 501 -27.25 0.99 7.33
N PHE A 502 -26.17 1.37 8.03
CA PHE A 502 -25.78 2.77 8.22
C PHE A 502 -25.40 3.45 6.88
N VAL A 503 -24.59 2.78 6.06
CA VAL A 503 -24.19 3.28 4.73
C VAL A 503 -25.41 3.44 3.83
N ASP A 504 -26.27 2.42 3.71
CA ASP A 504 -27.49 2.44 2.90
C ASP A 504 -28.39 3.62 3.24
N ARG A 505 -28.73 3.77 4.53
CA ARG A 505 -29.61 4.85 5.01
C ARG A 505 -29.01 6.22 4.78
N THR A 506 -27.70 6.38 4.93
CA THR A 506 -27.05 7.69 4.75
C THR A 506 -26.88 8.04 3.28
N LEU A 507 -26.60 7.07 2.41
CA LEU A 507 -26.67 7.27 0.97
C LEU A 507 -28.08 7.66 0.53
N GLY A 508 -29.12 6.98 1.04
CA GLY A 508 -30.51 7.32 0.78
C GLY A 508 -30.84 8.78 1.13
N ARG A 509 -30.33 9.29 2.26
CA ARG A 509 -30.46 10.71 2.65
C ARG A 509 -29.73 11.65 1.69
N LEU A 510 -28.49 11.34 1.33
CA LEU A 510 -27.71 12.15 0.38
C LEU A 510 -28.42 12.25 -0.99
N ILE A 511 -28.93 11.14 -1.51
CA ILE A 511 -29.66 11.10 -2.79
C ILE A 511 -30.94 11.94 -2.70
N ALA A 512 -31.65 11.91 -1.57
CA ALA A 512 -32.86 12.70 -1.36
C ALA A 512 -32.60 14.21 -1.29
N ALA A 513 -31.35 14.65 -1.08
CA ALA A 513 -30.97 16.07 -1.05
C ALA A 513 -30.81 16.67 -2.46
N TYR A 514 -30.70 15.86 -3.52
CA TYR A 514 -30.60 16.37 -4.88
C TYR A 514 -31.92 16.99 -5.37
N GLY A 515 -31.84 18.09 -6.12
CA GLY A 515 -33.02 18.76 -6.70
C GLY A 515 -33.73 17.94 -7.80
N GLN A 516 -33.03 16.96 -8.38
CA GLN A 516 -33.53 16.02 -9.37
C GLN A 516 -32.91 14.64 -9.10
N VAL A 517 -33.60 13.56 -9.48
CA VAL A 517 -33.10 12.20 -9.25
C VAL A 517 -31.76 12.01 -9.98
N PRO A 518 -30.65 11.76 -9.27
CA PRO A 518 -29.35 11.60 -9.89
C PRO A 518 -29.21 10.20 -10.51
N ASN A 519 -28.31 10.09 -11.48
CA ASN A 519 -27.62 8.84 -11.78
C ASN A 519 -26.71 8.49 -10.59
N VAL A 520 -26.68 7.22 -10.21
CA VAL A 520 -25.87 6.72 -9.10
C VAL A 520 -25.05 5.54 -9.58
N ILE A 521 -23.75 5.56 -9.33
CA ILE A 521 -22.86 4.40 -9.49
C ILE A 521 -22.24 4.13 -8.13
N VAL A 522 -22.47 2.95 -7.57
CA VAL A 522 -21.76 2.44 -6.40
C VAL A 522 -20.90 1.26 -6.84
N LEU A 523 -19.61 1.29 -6.51
CA LEU A 523 -18.70 0.20 -6.84
C LEU A 523 -17.64 0.01 -5.77
N SER A 524 -17.02 -1.17 -5.77
CA SER A 524 -15.82 -1.46 -5.00
C SER A 524 -14.65 -1.80 -5.91
N ASP A 525 -13.46 -1.64 -5.35
CA ASP A 525 -12.18 -2.10 -5.84
C ASP A 525 -11.98 -3.62 -5.68
N HIS A 526 -12.40 -4.18 -4.54
CA HIS A 526 -12.27 -5.61 -4.28
C HIS A 526 -13.39 -6.11 -3.36
N GLY A 527 -13.35 -7.42 -3.05
CA GLY A 527 -14.22 -8.05 -2.07
C GLY A 527 -13.47 -8.49 -0.82
N PHE A 528 -14.08 -9.41 -0.07
CA PHE A 528 -13.49 -9.99 1.14
C PHE A 528 -13.67 -11.51 1.22
N GLU A 529 -12.76 -12.16 1.95
CA GLU A 529 -12.78 -13.57 2.31
C GLU A 529 -12.03 -13.84 3.62
N ALA A 530 -12.12 -15.09 4.10
CA ALA A 530 -11.39 -15.54 5.27
C ALA A 530 -9.89 -15.73 4.97
N ASN A 531 -9.03 -15.26 5.87
CA ASN A 531 -7.58 -15.40 5.78
C ASN A 531 -7.01 -16.02 7.07
N LEU A 532 -6.16 -17.02 6.89
CA LEU A 532 -5.54 -17.79 7.98
C LEU A 532 -4.05 -17.50 8.16
N THR A 533 -3.45 -16.72 7.27
CA THR A 533 -2.00 -16.50 7.20
C THR A 533 -1.60 -15.06 7.45
N HIS A 534 -2.49 -14.09 7.24
CA HIS A 534 -2.19 -12.68 7.41
C HIS A 534 -2.01 -12.36 8.91
N PRO A 535 -0.96 -11.62 9.29
CA PRO A 535 -0.52 -11.54 10.68
C PRO A 535 -1.39 -10.65 11.58
N MET A 536 -2.11 -9.69 11.01
CA MET A 536 -2.91 -8.72 11.78
C MET A 536 -4.41 -8.92 11.65
N TRP A 537 -4.85 -9.48 10.53
CA TRP A 537 -6.25 -9.48 10.11
C TRP A 537 -6.64 -10.88 9.64
N ARG A 538 -7.83 -11.30 10.03
CA ARG A 538 -8.40 -12.59 9.63
C ARG A 538 -9.46 -12.45 8.55
N GLY A 539 -10.02 -11.25 8.34
CA GLY A 539 -10.71 -10.89 7.09
C GLY A 539 -9.71 -10.24 6.14
N TRP A 540 -9.69 -10.66 4.87
CA TRP A 540 -8.76 -10.14 3.88
C TRP A 540 -9.40 -10.00 2.50
N HIS A 541 -8.72 -9.32 1.60
CA HIS A 541 -9.26 -8.99 0.30
C HIS A 541 -9.48 -10.25 -0.55
N SER A 542 -10.61 -10.28 -1.26
CA SER A 542 -10.91 -11.24 -2.30
C SER A 542 -11.11 -10.54 -3.64
N ALA A 543 -11.08 -11.30 -4.72
CA ALA A 543 -11.12 -10.71 -6.06
C ALA A 543 -12.50 -10.17 -6.48
N ARG A 544 -13.56 -10.45 -5.72
CA ARG A 544 -14.95 -10.26 -6.15
C ARG A 544 -15.60 -9.06 -5.46
N GLY A 545 -15.60 -7.93 -6.15
CA GLY A 545 -16.27 -6.71 -5.71
C GLY A 545 -17.69 -6.58 -6.26
N ILE A 546 -18.26 -5.38 -6.10
CA ILE A 546 -19.60 -5.03 -6.59
C ILE A 546 -19.55 -3.87 -7.59
N LEU A 547 -20.54 -3.84 -8.47
CA LEU A 547 -21.00 -2.61 -9.11
C LEU A 547 -22.54 -2.58 -9.10
N ILE A 548 -23.09 -1.42 -8.76
CA ILE A 548 -24.52 -1.13 -8.79
C ILE A 548 -24.68 0.23 -9.47
N ALA A 549 -25.37 0.29 -10.60
CA ALA A 549 -25.62 1.54 -11.32
C ALA A 549 -27.11 1.74 -11.56
N ALA A 550 -27.69 2.87 -11.15
CA ALA A 550 -29.12 3.13 -11.24
C ALA A 550 -29.41 4.61 -11.49
N GLY A 551 -30.61 4.94 -11.97
CA GLY A 551 -31.04 6.31 -12.23
C GLY A 551 -31.46 6.53 -13.69
N PRO A 552 -31.78 7.79 -14.08
CA PRO A 552 -32.45 8.08 -15.34
C PRO A 552 -31.72 7.61 -16.61
N SER A 553 -30.39 7.49 -16.55
CA SER A 553 -29.57 7.06 -17.69
C SER A 553 -29.30 5.55 -17.71
N PHE A 554 -29.66 4.80 -16.66
CA PHE A 554 -29.36 3.37 -16.54
C PHE A 554 -30.62 2.52 -16.74
N PRO A 555 -30.66 1.67 -17.78
CA PRO A 555 -31.77 0.73 -17.95
C PRO A 555 -31.68 -0.40 -16.93
N HIS A 556 -32.83 -0.89 -16.48
CA HIS A 556 -32.92 -2.10 -15.67
C HIS A 556 -32.37 -3.33 -16.41
N ARG A 557 -31.63 -4.19 -15.70
CA ARG A 557 -31.15 -5.48 -16.20
C ARG A 557 -31.31 -6.57 -15.15
N ASP A 558 -31.96 -7.67 -15.54
CA ASP A 558 -32.16 -8.83 -14.66
C ASP A 558 -30.86 -9.61 -14.39
N ALA A 559 -30.00 -9.74 -15.41
CA ALA A 559 -28.77 -10.51 -15.31
C ALA A 559 -27.59 -9.62 -14.87
N PRO A 560 -26.75 -10.09 -13.92
CA PRO A 560 -25.55 -9.35 -13.53
C PRO A 560 -24.55 -9.29 -14.68
N LEU A 561 -23.84 -8.16 -14.79
CA LEU A 561 -22.76 -7.97 -15.76
C LEU A 561 -21.40 -8.26 -15.13
N ALA A 562 -20.52 -8.94 -15.86
CA ALA A 562 -19.10 -8.97 -15.49
C ALA A 562 -18.48 -7.59 -15.73
N VAL A 563 -17.91 -6.98 -14.70
CA VAL A 563 -17.33 -5.63 -14.74
C VAL A 563 -15.83 -5.70 -14.45
N SER A 564 -15.04 -4.96 -15.22
CA SER A 564 -13.62 -4.72 -14.94
C SER A 564 -13.40 -3.29 -14.47
N TYR A 565 -12.25 -3.02 -13.82
CA TYR A 565 -11.83 -1.65 -13.48
C TYR A 565 -11.90 -0.69 -14.67
N TYR A 566 -11.56 -1.20 -15.85
CA TYR A 566 -11.48 -0.40 -17.06
C TYR A 566 -12.85 0.00 -17.64
N ASP A 567 -13.95 -0.63 -17.22
CA ASP A 567 -15.29 -0.30 -17.73
C ASP A 567 -15.88 0.98 -17.09
N VAL A 568 -15.30 1.44 -15.99
CA VAL A 568 -15.87 2.52 -15.16
C VAL A 568 -15.75 3.89 -15.83
N VAL A 569 -14.55 4.30 -16.27
CA VAL A 569 -14.37 5.60 -16.96
C VAL A 569 -15.18 5.69 -18.26
N PRO A 570 -15.19 4.68 -19.15
CA PRO A 570 -16.10 4.67 -20.30
C PRO A 570 -17.57 4.84 -19.91
N THR A 571 -18.02 4.22 -18.81
CA THR A 571 -19.41 4.33 -18.33
C THR A 571 -19.72 5.74 -17.82
N VAL A 572 -18.85 6.31 -16.99
CA VAL A 572 -19.03 7.68 -16.45
C VAL A 572 -19.05 8.71 -17.58
N THR A 573 -18.12 8.62 -18.53
CA THR A 573 -18.10 9.53 -19.68
C THR A 573 -19.33 9.38 -20.56
N ASP A 574 -19.85 8.16 -20.76
CA ASP A 574 -21.09 7.89 -21.49
C ASP A 574 -22.31 8.55 -20.82
N VAL A 575 -22.47 8.35 -19.51
CA VAL A 575 -23.55 8.93 -18.70
C VAL A 575 -23.54 10.45 -18.78
N MET A 576 -22.35 11.06 -18.78
CA MET A 576 -22.19 12.52 -18.87
C MET A 576 -22.24 13.06 -20.30
N GLY A 577 -22.56 12.22 -21.30
CA GLY A 577 -22.77 12.66 -22.68
C GLY A 577 -21.49 12.81 -23.51
N PHE A 578 -20.37 12.23 -23.08
CA PHE A 578 -19.09 12.25 -23.78
C PHE A 578 -18.78 10.91 -24.47
N ALA A 579 -18.00 10.97 -25.53
CA ALA A 579 -17.35 9.80 -26.10
C ALA A 579 -16.11 9.45 -25.26
N ALA A 580 -15.93 8.17 -24.95
CA ALA A 580 -14.70 7.70 -24.32
C ALA A 580 -13.50 8.01 -25.24
N PRO A 581 -12.37 8.47 -24.68
CA PRO A 581 -11.11 8.64 -25.40
C PRO A 581 -10.74 7.43 -26.27
N ALA A 582 -10.21 7.68 -27.47
CA ALA A 582 -9.68 6.62 -28.32
C ALA A 582 -8.51 5.90 -27.62
N GLY A 583 -8.50 4.56 -27.65
CA GLY A 583 -7.47 3.74 -26.98
C GLY A 583 -7.71 3.49 -25.49
N MET A 584 -8.77 4.07 -24.90
CA MET A 584 -9.17 3.75 -23.53
C MET A 584 -9.60 2.28 -23.41
N ARG A 585 -9.16 1.61 -22.34
CA ARG A 585 -9.54 0.23 -22.04
C ARG A 585 -10.98 0.14 -21.56
N GLY A 586 -11.55 -1.05 -21.64
CA GLY A 586 -12.91 -1.32 -21.20
C GLY A 586 -13.98 -0.75 -22.13
N SER A 587 -15.23 -0.90 -21.71
CA SER A 587 -16.41 -0.49 -22.47
C SER A 587 -17.52 -0.03 -21.54
N SER A 588 -18.29 0.97 -21.99
CA SER A 588 -19.42 1.49 -21.22
C SER A 588 -20.45 0.39 -20.96
N LEU A 589 -20.91 0.28 -19.71
CA LEU A 589 -21.96 -0.65 -19.31
C LEU A 589 -23.29 -0.38 -20.03
N LEU A 590 -23.53 0.86 -20.47
CA LEU A 590 -24.73 1.23 -21.23
C LEU A 590 -24.75 0.63 -22.65
N ARG A 591 -23.62 0.12 -23.14
CA ARG A 591 -23.45 -0.42 -24.49
C ARG A 591 -23.35 -1.94 -24.54
N ARG A 592 -23.22 -2.57 -23.38
CA ARG A 592 -23.17 -4.03 -23.25
C ARG A 592 -24.56 -4.60 -23.10
#